data_AF-A0A3C0VJ51-F1
#
_entry.id   AF-A0A3C0VJ51-F1
#
_cell.length_a   1.000
_cell.length_b   1.000
_cell.length_c   1.000
_cell.angle_alpha   90.00
_cell.angle_beta   90.00
_cell.angle_gamma   90.00
#
_symmetry.space_group_name_H-M   'P 1'
#
loop_
_entity.id
_entity.type
_entity.pdbx_description
1 polymer ?
#
loop_
_entity_poly.entity_id
_entity_poly.type
_entity_poly.pdbx_seq_one_letter_code
_entity_poly.pdbx_strand_id
1 'polypeptide(L)'
;MAPWNRGGESQPLPPLYPSYDLTASLLKGMGVQEDFTATGPVRYGHRRTSDRDIYFVSNRTGAPIKADCRFRVGRGRAQLWDPVTGEQ
;
A
#
# COMPACT_ATOMS: atom_id res chain seq x y z
N MET A 1 -39.14 -1.00 32.21
CA MET A 1 -39.03 -1.56 30.84
C MET A 1 -38.11 -0.65 30.05
N ALA A 2 -36.92 -1.10 29.68
CA ALA A 2 -35.96 -0.24 28.98
C ALA A 2 -36.37 -0.08 27.49
N PRO A 3 -36.39 1.14 26.94
CA PRO A 3 -36.94 1.44 25.60
C PRO A 3 -36.03 1.04 24.42
N TRP A 4 -34.98 0.25 24.67
CA TRP A 4 -33.91 -0.01 23.69
C TRP A 4 -33.88 -1.45 23.17
N ASN A 5 -34.98 -2.18 23.26
CA ASN A 5 -35.08 -3.52 22.69
C ASN A 5 -35.26 -3.46 21.16
N ARG A 6 -34.24 -2.99 20.44
CA ARG A 6 -34.12 -3.25 19.01
C ARG A 6 -33.52 -4.63 18.88
N GLY A 7 -34.36 -5.62 18.58
CA GLY A 7 -33.90 -6.90 18.04
C GLY A 7 -33.07 -6.59 16.80
N GLY A 8 -31.76 -6.52 16.97
CA GLY A 8 -30.85 -6.05 15.95
C GLY A 8 -30.71 -7.13 14.91
N GLU A 9 -31.52 -7.05 13.86
CA GLU A 9 -31.13 -7.64 12.59
C GLU A 9 -29.74 -7.11 12.27
N SER A 10 -28.73 -7.98 12.33
CA SER A 10 -27.37 -7.69 11.91
C SER A 10 -27.40 -7.57 10.39
N GLN A 11 -27.85 -6.42 9.88
CA GLN A 11 -27.75 -6.14 8.46
C GLN A 11 -26.26 -6.05 8.10
N PRO A 12 -25.76 -6.86 7.14
CA PRO A 12 -24.39 -6.74 6.70
C PRO A 12 -24.22 -5.37 6.05
N LEU A 13 -23.57 -4.46 6.77
CA LEU A 13 -23.20 -3.16 6.23
C LEU A 13 -22.21 -3.38 5.08
N PRO A 14 -22.30 -2.59 3.99
CA PRO A 14 -21.28 -2.63 2.95
C PRO A 14 -19.91 -2.29 3.55
N PRO A 15 -18.81 -2.78 2.96
CA PRO A 15 -17.46 -2.43 3.41
C PRO A 15 -17.27 -0.92 3.48
N LEU A 16 -16.58 -0.43 4.52
CA LEU A 16 -16.31 1.00 4.71
C LEU A 16 -15.53 1.61 3.54
N TYR A 17 -14.71 0.81 2.86
CA TYR A 17 -13.90 1.21 1.72
C TYR A 17 -14.24 0.37 0.49
N PRO A 18 -14.23 0.98 -0.71
CA PRO A 18 -14.39 0.24 -1.95
C PRO A 18 -13.27 -0.79 -2.12
N SER A 19 -13.48 -1.77 -3.01
CA SER A 19 -12.40 -2.70 -3.34
C SER A 19 -11.21 -1.93 -3.92
N TYR A 20 -10.02 -2.39 -3.55
CA TYR A 20 -8.77 -1.81 -4.05
C TYR A 20 -8.72 -1.88 -5.58
N ASP A 21 -9.04 -3.05 -6.16
CA ASP A 21 -8.96 -3.28 -7.61
C ASP A 21 -9.88 -2.33 -8.41
N LEU A 22 -11.08 -2.04 -7.89
CA LEU A 22 -11.98 -1.07 -8.50
C LEU A 22 -11.39 0.33 -8.47
N THR A 23 -10.90 0.75 -7.29
CA THR A 23 -10.30 2.08 -7.10
C THR A 23 -9.06 2.26 -7.99
N ALA A 24 -8.19 1.26 -8.04
CA ALA A 24 -6.99 1.26 -8.87
C ALA A 24 -7.35 1.32 -10.37
N SER A 25 -8.36 0.58 -10.81
CA SER A 25 -8.82 0.58 -12.21
C SER A 25 -9.37 1.95 -12.63
N LEU A 26 -10.16 2.60 -11.77
CA LEU A 26 -10.68 3.95 -12.02
C LEU A 26 -9.55 4.97 -12.13
N LEU A 27 -8.61 4.98 -11.18
CA LEU A 27 -7.44 5.87 -11.20
C LEU A 27 -6.58 5.66 -12.45
N LYS A 28 -6.38 4.41 -12.85
CA LYS A 28 -5.67 4.06 -14.08
C LYS A 28 -6.37 4.61 -15.33
N GLY A 29 -7.70 4.53 -15.39
CA GLY A 29 -8.51 5.14 -16.45
C GLY A 29 -8.37 6.67 -16.52
N MET A 30 -8.07 7.31 -15.39
CA MET A 30 -7.76 8.74 -15.29
C MET A 30 -6.28 9.07 -15.57
N GLY A 31 -5.46 8.08 -15.96
CA GLY A 31 -4.03 8.25 -16.21
C GLY A 31 -3.15 8.21 -14.95
N VAL A 32 -3.73 7.93 -13.77
CA VAL A 32 -3.00 7.82 -12.50
C VAL A 32 -2.62 6.35 -12.26
N GLN A 33 -1.39 5.98 -12.64
CA GLN A 33 -0.85 4.63 -12.39
C GLN A 33 -0.59 4.41 -10.89
N GLU A 34 -0.50 3.14 -10.46
CA GLU A 34 -0.10 2.80 -9.10
C GLU A 34 1.26 3.37 -8.73
N ASP A 35 1.40 3.81 -7.48
CA ASP A 35 2.65 4.41 -7.00
C ASP A 35 3.76 3.36 -6.82
N PHE A 36 3.37 2.15 -6.45
CA PHE A 36 4.25 1.01 -6.27
C PHE A 36 3.53 -0.28 -6.64
N THR A 37 4.22 -1.19 -7.31
CA THR A 37 3.74 -2.56 -7.54
C THR A 37 4.84 -3.57 -7.25
N ALA A 38 4.46 -4.78 -6.84
CA ALA A 38 5.40 -5.88 -6.59
C ALA A 38 4.83 -7.23 -7.02
N THR A 39 5.69 -8.15 -7.48
CA THR A 39 5.30 -9.53 -7.81
C THR A 39 5.11 -10.44 -6.58
N GLY A 40 5.40 -9.93 -5.37
CA GLY A 40 5.33 -10.67 -4.12
C GLY A 40 4.63 -9.90 -2.98
N PRO A 41 4.57 -10.48 -1.77
CA PRO A 41 3.84 -9.91 -0.63
C PRO A 41 4.60 -8.77 0.05
N VAL A 42 4.93 -7.73 -0.72
CA VAL A 42 5.67 -6.54 -0.26
C VAL A 42 4.68 -5.42 0.07
N ARG A 43 4.81 -4.83 1.26
CA ARG A 43 4.16 -3.55 1.59
C ARG A 43 5.13 -2.41 1.36
N TYR A 44 4.57 -1.23 1.13
CA TYR A 44 5.35 -0.02 1.02
C TYR A 44 4.73 1.15 1.78
N GLY A 45 5.57 2.13 2.10
CA GLY A 45 5.18 3.50 2.41
C GLY A 45 6.05 4.46 1.61
N HIS A 46 5.46 5.51 1.06
CA HIS A 46 6.15 6.51 0.25
C HIS A 46 6.16 7.87 0.94
N ARG A 47 7.33 8.50 1.01
CA ARG A 47 7.50 9.90 1.40
C ARG A 47 8.33 10.60 0.33
N ARG A 48 8.03 11.87 0.11
CA ARG A 48 8.77 12.73 -0.82
C ARG A 48 9.32 13.94 -0.09
N THR A 49 10.59 14.24 -0.31
CA THR A 49 11.24 15.51 0.06
C THR A 49 11.34 16.40 -1.17
N SER A 50 11.99 17.57 -1.04
CA SER A 50 12.28 18.43 -2.19
C SER A 50 13.20 17.79 -3.23
N ASP A 51 14.04 16.84 -2.81
CA ASP A 51 15.12 16.27 -3.63
C ASP A 51 15.04 14.74 -3.81
N ARG A 52 14.17 14.04 -3.08
CA ARG A 52 14.16 12.57 -3.03
C ARG A 52 12.76 11.97 -2.93
N ASP A 53 12.63 10.80 -3.52
CA ASP A 53 11.57 9.84 -3.24
C ASP A 53 12.10 8.76 -2.32
N ILE A 54 11.43 8.54 -1.18
CA ILE A 54 11.82 7.59 -0.16
C ILE A 54 10.72 6.54 -0.03
N TYR A 55 11.06 5.30 -0.34
CA TYR A 55 10.17 4.15 -0.20
C TYR A 55 10.66 3.25 0.93
N PHE A 56 9.83 3.08 1.96
CA PHE A 56 10.00 1.99 2.93
C PHE A 56 9.34 0.75 2.33
N VAL A 57 10.09 -0.36 2.19
CA VAL A 57 9.57 -1.63 1.68
C VAL A 57 9.70 -2.72 2.73
N SER A 58 8.67 -3.56 2.87
CA SER A 58 8.62 -4.59 3.90
C SER A 58 8.03 -5.89 3.37
N ASN A 59 8.80 -6.97 3.52
CA ASN A 59 8.31 -8.34 3.33
C ASN A 59 7.30 -8.69 4.43
N ARG A 60 6.11 -9.13 4.05
CA ARG A 60 5.05 -9.52 5.00
C ARG A 60 5.20 -10.93 5.57
N THR A 61 6.22 -11.67 5.16
CA THR A 61 6.45 -13.05 5.57
C THR A 61 7.71 -13.15 6.42
N GLY A 62 7.81 -14.22 7.21
CA GLY A 62 9.02 -14.52 7.98
C GLY A 62 10.11 -15.21 7.16
N ALA A 63 9.84 -15.53 5.89
CA ALA A 63 10.78 -16.20 5.00
C ALA A 63 11.42 -15.19 4.04
N PRO A 64 12.67 -15.40 3.60
CA PRO A 64 13.25 -14.60 2.53
C PRO A 64 12.39 -14.69 1.25
N ILE A 65 12.22 -13.55 0.57
CA ILE A 65 11.49 -13.49 -0.70
C ILE A 65 12.35 -12.84 -1.79
N LYS A 66 12.09 -13.22 -3.03
CA LYS A 66 12.54 -12.51 -4.22
C LYS A 66 11.31 -11.93 -4.91
N ALA A 67 11.30 -10.62 -5.13
CA ALA A 67 10.20 -9.92 -5.78
C ALA A 67 10.72 -8.79 -6.66
N ASP A 68 10.09 -8.60 -7.81
CA ASP A 68 10.32 -7.43 -8.64
C ASP A 68 9.43 -6.31 -8.14
N CYS A 69 10.04 -5.16 -7.86
CA CYS A 69 9.35 -3.98 -7.34
C CYS A 69 9.45 -2.83 -8.35
N ARG A 70 8.32 -2.21 -8.67
CA ARG A 70 8.23 -1.03 -9.55
C ARG A 70 7.82 0.18 -8.74
N PHE A 71 8.51 1.29 -8.94
CA PHE A 71 8.29 2.56 -8.24
C PHE A 71 7.89 3.63 -9.26
N ARG A 72 6.87 4.43 -8.95
CA ARG A 72 6.41 5.54 -9.80
C ARG A 72 7.22 6.80 -9.52
N VAL A 73 8.48 6.76 -9.96
CA VAL A 73 9.43 7.88 -9.84
C VAL A 73 9.85 8.39 -11.20
N GLY A 74 10.19 9.68 -11.29
CA GLY A 74 10.55 10.32 -12.56
C GLY A 74 11.98 9.99 -12.99
N ARG A 75 12.96 10.29 -12.13
CA ARG A 75 14.39 10.07 -12.36
C ARG A 75 15.10 9.87 -11.02
N GLY A 76 16.16 9.07 -11.01
CA GLY A 76 17.00 8.87 -9.83
C GLY A 76 17.75 7.55 -9.91
N ARG A 77 18.85 7.44 -9.16
CA ARG A 77 19.54 6.17 -8.93
C ARG A 77 19.06 5.62 -7.59
N ALA A 78 18.41 4.46 -7.62
CA ALA A 78 17.96 3.81 -6.40
C ALA A 78 19.15 3.47 -5.50
N GLN A 79 18.95 3.64 -4.20
CA GLN A 79 19.88 3.25 -3.14
C GLN A 79 19.10 2.39 -2.14
N LEU A 80 19.74 1.35 -1.61
CA LEU A 80 19.13 0.49 -0.61
C LEU A 80 19.74 0.87 0.73
N TRP A 81 18.90 1.29 1.67
CA TRP A 81 19.35 1.61 3.02
C TRP A 81 18.87 0.52 3.96
N ASP A 82 19.77 -0.04 4.76
CA ASP A 82 19.43 -0.96 5.82
C ASP A 82 19.02 -0.13 7.06
N PRO A 83 17.75 -0.16 7.48
CA PRO A 83 17.29 0.62 8.62
C PRO A 83 17.79 0.08 9.98
N VAL A 84 18.33 -1.15 10.02
CA VAL A 84 18.85 -1.80 11.22
C VAL A 84 20.32 -1.45 11.44
N THR A 85 21.13 -1.54 10.39
CA THR A 85 22.57 -1.26 10.48
C THR A 85 22.92 0.20 10.16
N GLY A 86 22.06 0.90 9.42
CA GLY A 86 22.31 2.26 8.92
C GLY A 86 23.18 2.31 7.66
N GLU A 87 23.49 1.16 7.06
CA GLU A 87 24.31 1.08 5.85
C GLU A 87 23.52 1.45 4.59
N GLN A 88 24.24 1.94 3.57
CA GLN A 88 23.74 2.36 2.25
C GLN A 88 24.47 1.65 1.11
#